data_AF-A0A7L4QVT0-F1
#
_entry.id   AF-A0A7L4QVT0-F1
#
_cell.length_a   1.000
_cell.length_b   1.000
_cell.length_c   1.000
_cell.angle_alpha   90.00
_cell.angle_beta   90.00
_cell.angle_gamma   90.00
#
_symmetry.space_group_name_H-M   'P 1'
#
loop_
_entity.id
_entity.type
_entity.pdbx_description
1 polymer ?
#
loop_
_entity_poly.entity_id
_entity_poly.type
_entity_poly.pdbx_seq_one_letter_code
_entity_poly.pdbx_strand_id
1 'polypeptide(L)'
;MVKPDPEYVQKRIVCSDVERARESLLNPKIIEQKKEERTIDELAKPLIEVSLKEGIETVWDRYEKQQPECKFCAEGLSCSRCAMGPCRIIPEHGRVRGVCGADADLIVARNLLDTIATGAAAHSDHGREIIETLHKTAIGEAQGYTITDGVKLRRIAEEFGFETERLTDEELARDVALALLEEYGTTKNYVQFSRRAPEKTQKIWNATGITPRSVDREIVEAMHRVHMGVGADYANILLHGLRTSLGDGWGGSMMATDISDVLFKTPEINESTVNLGVVKKDHVNIALHGHNPVLSEMVVRA
;
A
#
# COMPACT_ATOMS: atom_id res chain seq x y z
N MET A 1 17.14 18.09 33.93
CA MET A 1 16.87 16.67 33.67
C MET A 1 17.74 16.25 32.50
N VAL A 2 18.65 15.30 32.72
CA VAL A 2 19.54 14.78 31.66
C VAL A 2 18.69 13.87 30.77
N LYS A 3 18.63 14.14 29.46
CA LYS A 3 18.00 13.21 28.52
C LYS A 3 18.80 11.89 28.57
N PRO A 4 18.16 10.73 28.79
CA PRO A 4 18.87 9.47 28.74
C PRO A 4 19.49 9.29 27.36
N ASP A 5 20.71 8.75 27.33
CA ASP A 5 21.36 8.37 26.08
C ASP A 5 20.48 7.37 25.33
N PRO A 6 20.40 7.45 24.00
CA PRO A 6 19.59 6.53 23.21
C PRO A 6 20.07 5.09 23.43
N GLU A 7 19.18 4.25 23.95
CA GLU A 7 19.42 2.80 24.09
C GLU A 7 19.19 2.07 22.77
N TYR A 8 20.10 1.16 22.45
CA TYR A 8 20.01 0.31 21.27
C TYR A 8 18.89 -0.72 21.46
N VAL A 9 17.75 -0.51 20.79
CA VAL A 9 16.54 -1.36 20.97
C VAL A 9 16.70 -2.75 20.35
N GLN A 10 17.54 -2.90 19.31
CA GLN A 10 17.80 -4.19 18.68
C GLN A 10 19.12 -4.19 17.92
N LYS A 11 19.95 -5.23 18.11
CA LYS A 11 21.13 -5.46 17.27
C LYS A 11 20.66 -6.17 15.99
N ARG A 12 20.89 -5.56 14.83
CA ARG A 12 20.58 -6.14 13.52
C ARG A 12 21.23 -7.52 13.43
N ILE A 13 20.46 -8.56 13.06
CA ILE A 13 21.04 -9.85 12.66
C ILE A 13 21.77 -9.57 11.36
N VAL A 14 23.08 -9.38 11.45
CA VAL A 14 23.96 -9.22 10.30
C VAL A 14 24.11 -10.60 9.67
N CYS A 15 24.08 -10.67 8.34
CA CYS A 15 24.56 -11.83 7.60
C CYS A 15 25.91 -12.24 8.22
N SER A 16 26.04 -13.51 8.61
CA SER A 16 27.21 -13.94 9.36
C SER A 16 28.48 -13.67 8.54
N ASP A 17 29.61 -13.39 9.19
CA ASP A 17 30.88 -13.14 8.47
C ASP A 17 31.23 -14.32 7.54
N VAL A 18 30.75 -15.52 7.86
CA VAL A 18 30.88 -16.73 7.04
C VAL A 18 30.04 -16.68 5.77
N GLU A 19 28.82 -16.17 5.82
CA GLU A 19 27.96 -15.99 4.65
C GLU A 19 28.47 -14.86 3.75
N ARG A 20 28.93 -13.75 4.34
CA ARG A 20 29.60 -12.66 3.61
C ARG A 20 30.85 -13.17 2.90
N ALA A 21 31.66 -13.98 3.59
CA ALA A 21 32.84 -14.61 3.01
C ALA A 21 32.50 -15.58 1.86
N ARG A 22 31.35 -16.27 1.91
CA ARG A 22 30.94 -17.17 0.81
C ARG A 22 30.57 -16.39 -0.45
N GLU A 23 29.81 -15.31 -0.31
CA GLU A 23 29.41 -14.46 -1.43
C GLU A 23 30.60 -13.67 -2.02
N SER A 24 31.54 -13.21 -1.17
CA SER A 24 32.75 -12.51 -1.64
C SER A 24 33.77 -13.39 -2.36
N LEU A 25 33.66 -14.72 -2.22
CA LEU A 25 34.50 -15.70 -2.92
C LEU A 25 33.95 -16.12 -4.29
N LEU A 26 32.87 -15.46 -4.78
CA LEU A 26 32.32 -15.72 -6.10
C LEU A 26 33.37 -15.50 -7.20
N ASN A 27 33.41 -16.42 -8.16
CA ASN A 27 34.26 -16.31 -9.34
C ASN A 27 33.93 -14.99 -10.09
N PRO A 28 34.91 -14.19 -10.52
CA PRO A 28 34.69 -12.94 -11.25
C PRO A 28 33.73 -13.08 -12.46
N LYS A 29 33.75 -14.21 -13.17
CA LYS A 29 32.81 -14.47 -14.27
C LYS A 29 31.36 -14.58 -13.81
N ILE A 30 31.12 -15.15 -12.63
CA ILE A 30 29.78 -15.28 -12.04
C ILE A 30 29.31 -13.91 -11.56
N ILE A 31 30.20 -13.11 -10.97
CA ILE A 31 29.89 -11.73 -10.56
C ILE A 31 29.46 -10.92 -11.79
N GLU A 32 30.22 -10.99 -12.88
CA GLU A 32 29.90 -10.29 -14.13
C GLU A 32 28.55 -10.74 -14.70
N GLN A 33 28.30 -12.06 -14.76
CA GLN A 33 27.03 -12.59 -15.22
C GLN A 33 25.86 -12.10 -14.37
N LYS A 34 25.95 -12.23 -13.03
CA LYS A 34 24.88 -11.82 -12.11
C LYS A 34 24.63 -10.31 -12.17
N LYS A 35 25.68 -9.51 -12.35
CA LYS A 35 25.55 -8.05 -12.53
C LYS A 35 24.67 -7.71 -13.73
N GLU A 36 24.91 -8.36 -14.86
CA GLU A 36 24.12 -8.16 -16.09
C GLU A 36 22.69 -8.71 -15.99
N GLU A 37 22.49 -9.84 -15.29
CA GLU A 37 21.17 -10.45 -15.12
C GLU A 37 20.26 -9.67 -14.15
N ARG A 38 20.83 -9.01 -13.14
CA ARG A 38 20.06 -8.40 -12.04
C ARG A 38 19.51 -7.02 -12.36
N THR A 39 20.13 -6.27 -13.27
CA THR A 39 19.66 -4.93 -13.65
C THR A 39 20.12 -4.51 -15.03
N ILE A 40 19.24 -3.81 -15.75
CA ILE A 40 19.58 -3.11 -17.00
C ILE A 40 20.11 -1.69 -16.76
N ASP A 41 19.99 -1.16 -15.54
CA ASP A 41 20.49 0.17 -15.19
C ASP A 41 22.01 0.15 -15.02
N GLU A 42 22.73 0.69 -16.01
CA GLU A 42 24.20 0.78 -16.03
C GLU A 42 24.78 1.52 -14.81
N LEU A 43 24.07 2.47 -14.22
CA LEU A 43 24.54 3.19 -13.03
C LEU A 43 24.34 2.37 -11.75
N ALA A 44 23.40 1.42 -11.74
CA ALA A 44 23.20 0.50 -10.63
C ALA A 44 24.17 -0.69 -10.66
N LYS A 45 24.64 -1.11 -11.84
CA LYS A 45 25.54 -2.26 -12.00
C LYS A 45 26.79 -2.21 -11.11
N PRO A 46 27.51 -1.08 -10.96
CA PRO A 46 28.64 -1.00 -10.03
C PRO A 46 28.26 -1.32 -8.58
N LEU A 47 27.06 -0.94 -8.12
CA LEU A 47 26.61 -1.28 -6.77
C LEU A 47 26.28 -2.76 -6.63
N ILE A 48 25.73 -3.40 -7.67
CA ILE A 48 25.51 -4.86 -7.68
C ILE A 48 26.86 -5.60 -7.61
N GLU A 49 27.84 -5.14 -8.37
CA GLU A 49 29.18 -5.74 -8.35
C GLU A 49 29.86 -5.59 -6.98
N VAL A 50 29.78 -4.40 -6.36
CA VAL A 50 30.29 -4.16 -5.01
C VAL A 50 29.56 -5.04 -3.99
N SER A 51 28.22 -5.13 -4.07
CA SER A 51 27.47 -5.94 -3.11
C SER A 51 27.85 -7.42 -3.18
N LEU A 52 28.08 -7.96 -4.39
CA LEU A 52 28.56 -9.33 -4.58
C LEU A 52 29.99 -9.50 -4.03
N LYS A 53 30.93 -8.61 -4.38
CA LYS A 53 32.33 -8.69 -3.92
C LYS A 53 32.48 -8.54 -2.41
N GLU A 54 31.64 -7.75 -1.76
CA GLU A 54 31.68 -7.51 -0.32
C GLU A 54 30.76 -8.46 0.47
N GLY A 55 30.02 -9.34 -0.23
CA GLY A 55 29.06 -10.25 0.37
C GLY A 55 27.87 -9.56 1.05
N ILE A 56 27.48 -8.39 0.56
CA ILE A 56 26.29 -7.67 1.01
C ILE A 56 25.07 -8.28 0.33
N GLU A 57 24.27 -9.01 1.10
CA GLU A 57 23.05 -9.64 0.60
C GLU A 57 21.99 -8.60 0.16
N THR A 58 21.48 -8.77 -1.05
CA THR A 58 20.46 -7.93 -1.68
C THR A 58 19.14 -8.69 -1.92
N VAL A 59 18.15 -8.02 -2.51
CA VAL A 59 16.85 -8.66 -2.85
C VAL A 59 17.02 -9.80 -3.86
N TRP A 60 17.97 -9.69 -4.80
CA TRP A 60 18.22 -10.72 -5.80
C TRP A 60 18.79 -11.99 -5.17
N ASP A 61 19.71 -11.86 -4.22
CA ASP A 61 20.29 -13.02 -3.51
C ASP A 61 19.22 -13.76 -2.71
N ARG A 62 18.34 -13.03 -2.02
CA ARG A 62 17.21 -13.64 -1.32
C ARG A 62 16.22 -14.28 -2.28
N TYR A 63 15.94 -13.66 -3.42
CA TYR A 63 15.05 -14.23 -4.43
C TYR A 63 15.58 -15.56 -4.94
N GLU A 64 16.87 -15.66 -5.28
CA GLU A 64 17.50 -16.91 -5.71
C GLU A 64 17.43 -18.00 -4.62
N LYS A 65 17.67 -17.63 -3.35
CA LYS A 65 17.55 -18.57 -2.20
C LYS A 65 16.12 -19.09 -2.00
N GLN A 66 15.11 -18.37 -2.47
CA GLN A 66 13.71 -18.78 -2.42
C GLN A 66 13.30 -19.67 -3.61
N GLN A 67 14.21 -19.97 -4.55
CA GLN A 67 13.93 -20.82 -5.70
C GLN A 67 14.29 -22.31 -5.48
N PRO A 68 13.49 -23.24 -6.02
CA PRO A 68 12.16 -23.03 -6.58
C PRO A 68 11.15 -22.68 -5.48
N GLU A 69 10.19 -21.83 -5.80
CA GLU A 69 9.13 -21.47 -4.86
C GLU A 69 8.24 -22.66 -4.46
N CYS A 70 7.56 -22.55 -3.33
CA CYS A 70 6.59 -23.57 -2.91
C CYS A 70 5.42 -23.61 -3.91
N LYS A 71 5.34 -24.67 -4.71
CA LYS A 71 4.30 -24.88 -5.73
C LYS A 71 2.87 -24.64 -5.22
N PHE A 72 2.53 -25.13 -4.02
CA PHE A 72 1.19 -24.94 -3.45
C PHE A 72 0.89 -23.49 -3.05
N CYS A 73 1.90 -22.72 -2.67
CA CYS A 73 1.75 -21.30 -2.37
C CYS A 73 1.60 -20.51 -3.68
N ALA A 74 2.44 -20.80 -4.67
CA ALA A 74 2.41 -20.17 -5.98
C ALA A 74 1.08 -20.39 -6.72
N GLU A 75 0.53 -21.61 -6.67
CA GLU A 75 -0.76 -21.96 -7.25
C GLU A 75 -1.96 -21.53 -6.37
N GLY A 76 -1.71 -21.05 -5.14
CA GLY A 76 -2.75 -20.63 -4.21
C GLY A 76 -3.54 -21.78 -3.56
N LEU A 77 -3.09 -23.03 -3.67
CA LEU A 77 -3.77 -24.25 -3.20
C LEU A 77 -3.49 -24.61 -1.72
N SER A 78 -2.76 -23.75 -1.00
CA SER A 78 -2.49 -23.89 0.43
C SER A 78 -3.40 -22.96 1.26
N CYS A 79 -3.91 -23.45 2.39
CA CYS A 79 -4.74 -22.66 3.32
C CYS A 79 -4.31 -22.88 4.78
N SER A 80 -3.98 -21.78 5.47
CA SER A 80 -3.55 -21.77 6.88
C SER A 80 -4.40 -20.83 7.76
N ARG A 81 -5.66 -20.57 7.38
CA ARG A 81 -6.54 -19.59 8.05
C ARG A 81 -7.15 -20.05 9.39
N CYS A 82 -6.98 -21.31 9.79
CA CYS A 82 -7.54 -21.83 11.03
C CYS A 82 -6.72 -23.01 11.60
N ALA A 83 -6.99 -23.34 12.86
CA ALA A 83 -6.27 -24.38 13.60
C ALA A 83 -6.55 -25.83 13.15
N MET A 84 -7.54 -26.07 12.27
CA MET A 84 -7.76 -27.40 11.69
C MET A 84 -6.72 -27.76 10.61
N GLY A 85 -6.09 -26.75 10.02
CA GLY A 85 -5.09 -26.89 8.97
C GLY A 85 -3.66 -27.02 9.50
N PRO A 86 -2.64 -26.75 8.65
CA PRO A 86 -2.75 -26.26 7.28
C PRO A 86 -3.34 -27.29 6.32
N CYS A 87 -4.23 -26.83 5.43
CA CYS A 87 -4.80 -27.64 4.35
C CYS A 87 -4.05 -27.39 3.04
N ARG A 88 -3.95 -28.42 2.20
CA ARG A 88 -3.44 -28.36 0.83
C ARG A 88 -4.34 -29.21 -0.07
N ILE A 89 -4.65 -28.71 -1.26
CA ILE A 89 -5.40 -29.43 -2.28
C ILE A 89 -4.43 -30.19 -3.16
N ILE A 90 -4.58 -31.51 -3.21
CA ILE A 90 -3.72 -32.44 -3.96
C ILE A 90 -4.62 -33.52 -4.60
N PRO A 91 -5.23 -33.25 -5.76
CA PRO A 91 -6.18 -34.17 -6.39
C PRO A 91 -5.59 -35.56 -6.64
N GLU A 92 -4.29 -35.65 -6.96
CA GLU A 92 -3.57 -36.91 -7.21
C GLU A 92 -3.49 -37.80 -5.96
N HIS A 93 -3.68 -37.23 -4.77
CA HIS A 93 -3.73 -37.95 -3.50
C HIS A 93 -5.14 -38.00 -2.90
N GLY A 94 -6.18 -37.70 -3.70
CA GLY A 94 -7.58 -37.66 -3.25
C GLY A 94 -7.91 -36.49 -2.30
N ARG A 95 -6.97 -35.55 -2.11
CA ARG A 95 -7.16 -34.37 -1.25
C ARG A 95 -7.81 -33.24 -2.03
N VAL A 96 -9.09 -33.38 -2.35
CA VAL A 96 -9.83 -32.42 -3.20
C VAL A 96 -10.46 -31.26 -2.42
N ARG A 97 -10.44 -31.32 -1.08
CA ARG A 97 -10.97 -30.29 -0.17
C ARG A 97 -10.10 -30.15 1.08
N GLY A 98 -10.16 -29.00 1.73
CA GLY A 98 -9.66 -28.80 3.10
C GLY A 98 -10.54 -29.48 4.14
N VAL A 99 -10.09 -29.50 5.40
CA VAL A 99 -10.81 -30.17 6.51
C VAL A 99 -12.23 -29.63 6.69
N CYS A 100 -12.43 -28.31 6.51
CA CYS A 100 -13.75 -27.68 6.60
C CYS A 100 -14.63 -27.86 5.35
N GLY A 101 -14.15 -28.56 4.33
CA GLY A 101 -14.87 -28.79 3.06
C GLY A 101 -14.62 -27.75 1.96
N ALA A 102 -13.83 -26.71 2.20
CA ALA A 102 -13.45 -25.74 1.15
C ALA A 102 -12.63 -26.43 0.04
N ASP A 103 -13.02 -26.24 -1.22
CA ASP A 103 -12.33 -26.76 -2.40
C ASP A 103 -11.22 -25.82 -2.89
N ALA A 104 -10.60 -26.17 -4.04
CA ALA A 104 -9.55 -25.37 -4.66
C ALA A 104 -10.01 -23.95 -4.98
N ASP A 105 -11.16 -23.81 -5.66
CA ASP A 105 -11.67 -22.52 -6.12
C ASP A 105 -11.90 -21.57 -4.95
N LEU A 106 -12.53 -22.06 -3.88
CA LEU A 106 -12.79 -21.24 -2.71
C LEU A 106 -11.50 -20.86 -1.96
N ILE A 107 -10.53 -21.78 -1.86
CA ILE A 107 -9.24 -21.49 -1.21
C ILE A 107 -8.46 -20.43 -2.00
N VAL A 108 -8.36 -20.59 -3.33
CA VAL A 108 -7.66 -19.64 -4.20
C VAL A 108 -8.34 -18.27 -4.16
N ALA A 109 -9.67 -18.23 -4.27
CA ALA A 109 -10.42 -16.98 -4.19
C ALA A 109 -10.22 -16.25 -2.85
N ARG A 110 -10.22 -16.98 -1.73
CA ARG A 110 -9.96 -16.39 -0.40
C ARG A 110 -8.53 -15.87 -0.27
N ASN A 111 -7.55 -16.59 -0.81
CA ASN A 111 -6.15 -16.15 -0.80
C ASN A 111 -5.97 -14.86 -1.62
N LEU A 112 -6.60 -14.79 -2.80
CA LEU A 112 -6.59 -13.57 -3.60
C LEU A 112 -7.30 -12.40 -2.88
N LEU A 113 -8.46 -12.64 -2.28
CA LEU A 113 -9.21 -11.60 -1.56
C LEU A 113 -8.38 -11.02 -0.39
N ASP A 114 -7.67 -11.86 0.35
CA ASP A 114 -6.78 -11.45 1.44
C ASP A 114 -5.61 -10.57 0.95
N THR A 115 -5.02 -10.91 -0.20
CA THR A 115 -4.02 -10.07 -0.86
C THR A 115 -4.59 -8.72 -1.28
N ILE A 116 -5.78 -8.70 -1.89
CA ILE A 116 -6.48 -7.47 -2.27
C ILE A 116 -6.77 -6.60 -1.05
N ALA A 117 -7.30 -7.21 0.02
CA ALA A 117 -7.63 -6.51 1.26
C ALA A 117 -6.39 -5.91 1.93
N THR A 118 -5.25 -6.60 1.86
CA THR A 118 -3.96 -6.09 2.37
C THR A 118 -3.52 -4.83 1.61
N GLY A 119 -3.59 -4.84 0.28
CA GLY A 119 -3.28 -3.66 -0.54
C GLY A 119 -4.24 -2.50 -0.26
N ALA A 120 -5.54 -2.79 -0.25
CA ALA A 120 -6.57 -1.79 0.05
C ALA A 120 -6.40 -1.18 1.44
N ALA A 121 -6.01 -1.97 2.45
CA ALA A 121 -5.74 -1.49 3.79
C ALA A 121 -4.55 -0.52 3.84
N ALA A 122 -3.49 -0.78 3.06
CA ALA A 122 -2.34 0.12 2.97
C ALA A 122 -2.73 1.50 2.41
N HIS A 123 -3.52 1.53 1.34
CA HIS A 123 -4.01 2.80 0.76
C HIS A 123 -5.10 3.45 1.63
N SER A 124 -5.91 2.66 2.34
CA SER A 124 -6.88 3.17 3.31
C SER A 124 -6.19 4.00 4.39
N ASP A 125 -5.18 3.43 5.05
CA ASP A 125 -4.52 4.10 6.17
C ASP A 125 -3.67 5.29 5.72
N HIS A 126 -3.02 5.17 4.55
CA HIS A 126 -2.36 6.31 3.89
C HIS A 126 -3.34 7.47 3.69
N GLY A 127 -4.50 7.22 3.08
CA GLY A 127 -5.51 8.26 2.85
C GLY A 127 -6.03 8.86 4.14
N ARG A 128 -6.30 8.04 5.15
CA ARG A 128 -6.77 8.49 6.47
C ARG A 128 -5.76 9.43 7.13
N GLU A 129 -4.49 9.08 7.17
CA GLU A 129 -3.44 9.90 7.80
C GLU A 129 -3.34 11.29 7.16
N ILE A 130 -3.48 11.38 5.84
CA ILE A 130 -3.47 12.66 5.11
C ILE A 130 -4.71 13.49 5.43
N ILE A 131 -5.90 12.87 5.51
CA ILE A 131 -7.14 13.56 5.88
C ILE A 131 -7.09 14.02 7.34
N GLU A 132 -6.57 13.21 8.25
CA GLU A 132 -6.36 13.61 9.65
C GLU A 132 -5.39 14.79 9.75
N THR A 133 -4.35 14.82 8.90
CA THR A 133 -3.43 15.94 8.81
C THR A 133 -4.14 17.21 8.32
N LEU A 134 -5.03 17.10 7.31
CA LEU A 134 -5.88 18.22 6.90
C LEU A 134 -6.76 18.72 8.03
N HIS A 135 -7.42 17.81 8.75
CA HIS A 135 -8.27 18.17 9.89
C HIS A 135 -7.48 18.91 10.97
N LYS A 136 -6.32 18.36 11.38
CA LYS A 136 -5.43 19.00 12.37
C LYS A 136 -4.92 20.34 11.89
N THR A 137 -4.62 20.49 10.60
CA THR A 137 -4.22 21.77 9.99
C THR A 137 -5.33 22.80 10.11
N ALA A 138 -6.56 22.41 9.77
CA ALA A 138 -7.75 23.26 9.81
C ALA A 138 -8.09 23.78 11.22
N ILE A 139 -7.84 22.98 12.27
CA ILE A 139 -8.09 23.39 13.66
C ILE A 139 -6.86 23.97 14.37
N GLY A 140 -5.75 24.18 13.67
CA GLY A 140 -4.52 24.78 14.21
C GLY A 140 -3.66 23.85 15.08
N GLU A 141 -3.83 22.54 14.96
CA GLU A 141 -3.09 21.51 15.71
C GLU A 141 -1.92 20.88 14.93
N ALA A 142 -1.77 21.18 13.63
CA ALA A 142 -0.66 20.70 12.79
C ALA A 142 0.30 21.85 12.39
N GLN A 143 1.31 22.09 13.22
CA GLN A 143 2.31 23.14 12.98
C GLN A 143 3.14 22.84 11.72
N GLY A 144 3.33 23.86 10.87
CA GLY A 144 4.11 23.74 9.62
C GLY A 144 3.32 23.31 8.39
N TYR A 145 2.06 22.92 8.57
CA TYR A 145 1.12 22.64 7.48
C TYR A 145 0.19 23.83 7.27
N THR A 146 -0.20 24.06 6.01
CA THR A 146 -1.16 25.10 5.61
C THR A 146 -2.00 24.56 4.46
N ILE A 147 -3.17 25.16 4.23
CA ILE A 147 -3.95 24.89 3.03
C ILE A 147 -3.28 25.65 1.88
N THR A 148 -2.76 24.91 0.90
CA THR A 148 -1.98 25.46 -0.21
C THR A 148 -2.77 25.57 -1.50
N ASP A 149 -3.80 24.73 -1.68
CA ASP A 149 -4.72 24.79 -2.82
C ASP A 149 -6.18 24.91 -2.36
N GLY A 150 -6.58 26.14 -2.05
CA GLY A 150 -7.96 26.47 -1.67
C GLY A 150 -8.97 26.31 -2.81
N VAL A 151 -8.54 26.36 -4.07
CA VAL A 151 -9.42 26.15 -5.23
C VAL A 151 -9.82 24.69 -5.32
N LYS A 152 -8.86 23.77 -5.17
CA LYS A 152 -9.14 22.33 -5.13
C LYS A 152 -9.98 21.97 -3.91
N LEU A 153 -9.70 22.56 -2.74
CA LEU A 153 -10.52 22.37 -1.54
C LEU A 153 -11.99 22.74 -1.78
N ARG A 154 -12.27 23.92 -2.37
CA ARG A 154 -13.64 24.35 -2.69
C ARG A 154 -14.34 23.41 -3.66
N ARG A 155 -13.64 22.95 -4.71
CA ARG A 155 -14.19 21.97 -5.66
C ARG A 155 -14.60 20.66 -4.97
N ILE A 156 -13.76 20.15 -4.08
CA ILE A 156 -14.09 18.95 -3.29
C ILE A 156 -15.29 19.23 -2.40
N ALA A 157 -15.31 20.39 -1.73
CA ALA A 157 -16.42 20.76 -0.84
C ALA A 157 -17.78 20.84 -1.56
N GLU A 158 -17.80 21.38 -2.79
CA GLU A 158 -18.99 21.40 -3.65
C GLU A 158 -19.50 19.99 -3.98
N GLU A 159 -18.61 19.02 -4.20
CA GLU A 159 -19.02 17.61 -4.41
C GLU A 159 -19.72 17.00 -3.20
N PHE A 160 -19.39 17.46 -1.98
CA PHE A 160 -20.05 17.07 -0.74
C PHE A 160 -21.26 17.95 -0.39
N GLY A 161 -21.55 18.98 -1.19
CA GLY A 161 -22.71 19.86 -1.01
C GLY A 161 -22.53 20.95 0.05
N PHE A 162 -21.29 21.32 0.38
CA PHE A 162 -21.02 22.42 1.31
C PHE A 162 -21.15 23.78 0.62
N GLU A 163 -21.64 24.79 1.35
CA GLU A 163 -21.64 26.19 0.91
C GLU A 163 -20.23 26.77 1.02
N THR A 164 -19.62 27.20 -0.10
CA THR A 164 -18.21 27.60 -0.14
C THR A 164 -17.97 29.11 0.00
N GLU A 165 -18.96 29.96 -0.31
CA GLU A 165 -18.80 31.42 -0.44
C GLU A 165 -18.63 32.15 0.89
N ARG A 166 -19.04 31.53 2.01
CA ARG A 166 -19.11 32.18 3.33
C ARG A 166 -18.11 31.64 4.35
N LEU A 167 -17.38 30.57 4.01
CA LEU A 167 -16.46 29.89 4.91
C LEU A 167 -15.01 30.28 4.60
N THR A 168 -14.18 30.39 5.64
CA THR A 168 -12.73 30.43 5.43
C THR A 168 -12.23 29.07 4.96
N ASP A 169 -11.00 29.03 4.43
CA ASP A 169 -10.41 27.78 3.96
C ASP A 169 -10.25 26.79 5.12
N GLU A 170 -9.93 27.26 6.33
CA GLU A 170 -9.82 26.44 7.53
C GLU A 170 -11.17 25.86 7.95
N GLU A 171 -12.24 26.66 7.96
CA GLU A 171 -13.59 26.18 8.28
C GLU A 171 -14.04 25.12 7.27
N LEU A 172 -13.81 25.38 5.99
CA LEU A 172 -14.15 24.47 4.91
C LEU A 172 -13.33 23.18 4.95
N ALA A 173 -12.02 23.28 5.23
CA ALA A 173 -11.13 22.13 5.34
C ALA A 173 -11.50 21.24 6.51
N ARG A 174 -11.91 21.80 7.65
CA ARG A 174 -12.42 21.02 8.79
C ARG A 174 -13.63 20.20 8.36
N ASP A 175 -14.62 20.84 7.74
CA ASP A 175 -15.88 20.18 7.38
C ASP A 175 -15.68 19.13 6.27
N VAL A 176 -14.84 19.43 5.28
CA VAL A 176 -14.42 18.47 4.24
C VAL A 176 -13.67 17.30 4.84
N ALA A 177 -12.71 17.54 5.76
CA ALA A 177 -11.94 16.47 6.37
C ALA A 177 -12.84 15.52 7.18
N LEU A 178 -13.79 16.06 7.95
CA LEU A 178 -14.77 15.24 8.69
C LEU A 178 -15.67 14.43 7.75
N ALA A 179 -16.13 15.02 6.65
CA ALA A 179 -16.94 14.30 5.66
C ALA A 179 -16.17 13.18 4.96
N LEU A 180 -14.88 13.37 4.71
CA LEU A 180 -13.98 12.35 4.15
C LEU A 180 -13.65 11.26 5.16
N LEU A 181 -13.46 11.60 6.44
CA LEU A 181 -13.28 10.58 7.49
C LEU A 181 -14.52 9.68 7.62
N GLU A 182 -15.73 10.18 7.38
CA GLU A 182 -16.95 9.35 7.36
C GLU A 182 -16.98 8.35 6.18
N GLU A 183 -16.18 8.54 5.12
CA GLU A 183 -16.04 7.54 4.03
C GLU A 183 -15.40 6.22 4.51
N TYR A 184 -14.71 6.27 5.64
CA TYR A 184 -14.16 5.12 6.35
C TYR A 184 -15.14 4.55 7.38
N GLY A 185 -16.18 5.33 7.76
CA GLY A 185 -17.24 4.95 8.68
C GLY A 185 -18.26 3.98 8.06
N THR A 186 -19.35 3.70 8.77
CA THR A 186 -20.42 2.80 8.27
C THR A 186 -21.79 3.43 8.15
N THR A 187 -21.96 4.68 8.60
CA THR A 187 -23.30 5.30 8.67
C THR A 187 -23.74 5.79 7.29
N LYS A 188 -22.82 6.37 6.52
CA LYS A 188 -23.06 6.88 5.17
C LYS A 188 -23.41 5.79 4.15
N ASN A 189 -22.73 4.65 4.22
CA ASN A 189 -22.98 3.46 3.40
C ASN A 189 -22.83 3.65 1.86
N TYR A 190 -22.05 4.65 1.43
CA TYR A 190 -21.55 4.80 0.05
C TYR A 190 -20.26 5.64 0.07
N VAL A 191 -19.38 5.45 -0.91
CA VAL A 191 -18.19 6.30 -1.12
C VAL A 191 -18.51 7.44 -2.08
N GLN A 192 -18.40 8.72 -1.68
CA GLN A 192 -18.79 9.87 -2.52
C GLN A 192 -18.06 9.88 -3.87
N PHE A 193 -16.74 9.71 -3.83
CA PHE A 193 -15.88 9.80 -5.01
C PHE A 193 -16.14 8.71 -6.05
N SER A 194 -16.75 7.58 -5.67
CA SER A 194 -17.20 6.57 -6.65
C SER A 194 -18.22 7.12 -7.65
N ARG A 195 -18.93 8.21 -7.32
CA ARG A 195 -19.89 8.88 -8.21
C ARG A 195 -19.24 9.70 -9.32
N ARG A 196 -17.91 9.92 -9.25
CA ARG A 196 -17.15 10.53 -10.35
C ARG A 196 -17.05 9.60 -11.57
N ALA A 197 -17.24 8.29 -11.38
CA ALA A 197 -17.24 7.33 -12.48
C ALA A 197 -18.40 7.60 -13.46
N PRO A 198 -18.28 7.27 -14.76
CA PRO A 198 -19.37 7.42 -15.71
C PRO A 198 -20.64 6.68 -15.26
N GLU A 199 -21.81 7.24 -15.54
CA GLU A 199 -23.10 6.72 -15.07
C GLU A 199 -23.34 5.24 -15.48
N LYS A 200 -22.89 4.85 -16.68
CA LYS A 200 -22.96 3.46 -17.15
C LYS A 200 -22.14 2.51 -16.26
N THR A 201 -20.98 2.94 -15.80
CA THR A 201 -20.10 2.18 -14.90
C THR A 201 -20.75 2.02 -13.54
N GLN A 202 -21.31 3.10 -12.98
CA GLN A 202 -22.04 3.04 -11.72
C GLN A 202 -23.24 2.08 -11.78
N LYS A 203 -23.99 2.07 -12.89
CA LYS A 203 -25.11 1.13 -13.11
C LYS A 203 -24.64 -0.33 -13.10
N ILE A 204 -23.48 -0.63 -13.69
CA ILE A 204 -22.89 -1.98 -13.66
C ILE A 204 -22.51 -2.37 -12.23
N TRP A 205 -21.86 -1.47 -11.47
CA TRP A 205 -21.46 -1.76 -10.09
C TRP A 205 -22.66 -2.02 -9.19
N ASN A 206 -23.73 -1.23 -9.35
CA ASN A 206 -24.97 -1.43 -8.61
C ASN A 206 -25.64 -2.76 -8.98
N ALA A 207 -25.72 -3.09 -10.28
CA ALA A 207 -26.32 -4.34 -10.76
C ALA A 207 -25.54 -5.60 -10.32
N THR A 208 -24.22 -5.48 -10.16
CA THR A 208 -23.34 -6.58 -9.72
C THR A 208 -23.09 -6.59 -8.22
N GLY A 209 -23.60 -5.60 -7.48
CA GLY A 209 -23.46 -5.50 -6.02
C GLY A 209 -22.06 -5.12 -5.53
N ILE A 210 -21.21 -4.55 -6.40
CA ILE A 210 -19.81 -4.22 -6.09
C ILE A 210 -19.57 -2.73 -5.80
N THR A 211 -20.60 -1.89 -5.80
CA THR A 211 -20.46 -0.48 -5.39
C THR A 211 -19.89 -0.40 -3.96
N PRO A 212 -18.79 0.33 -3.72
CA PRO A 212 -18.17 0.40 -2.40
C PRO A 212 -19.03 1.23 -1.43
N ARG A 213 -19.19 0.74 -0.20
CA ARG A 213 -20.02 1.38 0.83
C ARG A 213 -19.18 2.21 1.82
N SER A 214 -17.95 1.78 2.05
CA SER A 214 -16.98 2.46 2.92
C SER A 214 -15.61 1.81 2.74
N VAL A 215 -14.53 2.59 2.85
CA VAL A 215 -13.17 2.09 2.64
C VAL A 215 -12.85 0.95 3.62
N ASP A 216 -12.97 1.19 4.92
CA ASP A 216 -12.63 0.20 5.95
C ASP A 216 -13.63 -0.95 6.01
N ARG A 217 -14.92 -0.66 5.79
CA ARG A 217 -15.94 -1.70 5.85
C ARG A 217 -15.67 -2.79 4.82
N GLU A 218 -15.26 -2.44 3.60
CA GLU A 218 -14.99 -3.45 2.58
C GLU A 218 -13.76 -4.31 2.93
N ILE A 219 -12.77 -3.75 3.63
CA ILE A 219 -11.60 -4.48 4.13
C ILE A 219 -12.02 -5.42 5.28
N VAL A 220 -12.76 -4.91 6.27
CA VAL A 220 -13.24 -5.71 7.40
C VAL A 220 -14.15 -6.85 6.93
N GLU A 221 -15.07 -6.56 6.00
CA GLU A 221 -15.94 -7.59 5.43
C GLU A 221 -15.15 -8.61 4.58
N ALA A 222 -14.03 -8.20 3.95
CA ALA A 222 -13.15 -9.12 3.25
C ALA A 222 -12.51 -10.12 4.23
N MET A 223 -11.95 -9.61 5.34
CA MET A 223 -11.35 -10.45 6.39
C MET A 223 -12.37 -11.37 7.06
N HIS A 224 -13.61 -10.90 7.24
CA HIS A 224 -14.72 -11.74 7.69
C HIS A 224 -15.01 -12.88 6.69
N ARG A 225 -15.09 -12.58 5.39
CA ARG A 225 -15.43 -13.55 4.34
C ARG A 225 -14.38 -14.64 4.14
N VAL A 226 -13.08 -14.33 4.31
CA VAL A 226 -12.01 -15.32 4.17
C VAL A 226 -11.90 -16.28 5.36
N HIS A 227 -12.56 -15.97 6.48
CA HIS A 227 -12.56 -16.84 7.66
C HIS A 227 -13.22 -18.20 7.38
N MET A 228 -12.80 -19.22 8.13
CA MET A 228 -13.37 -20.56 8.09
C MET A 228 -14.87 -20.51 8.37
N GLY A 229 -15.67 -21.13 7.49
CA GLY A 229 -17.12 -21.27 7.65
C GLY A 229 -17.96 -20.04 7.29
N VAL A 230 -17.36 -18.99 6.70
CA VAL A 230 -18.09 -17.76 6.33
C VAL A 230 -18.41 -17.71 4.83
N GLY A 231 -17.57 -17.09 4.00
CA GLY A 231 -17.85 -17.01 2.57
C GLY A 231 -17.62 -18.36 1.91
N ALA A 232 -18.65 -18.95 1.29
CA ALA A 232 -18.63 -20.34 0.80
C ALA A 232 -18.71 -20.48 -0.73
N ASP A 233 -18.80 -19.36 -1.45
CA ASP A 233 -18.91 -19.33 -2.92
C ASP A 233 -17.78 -18.47 -3.49
N TYR A 234 -16.97 -19.05 -4.40
CA TYR A 234 -15.78 -18.39 -4.92
C TYR A 234 -16.13 -17.13 -5.73
N ALA A 235 -17.23 -17.12 -6.49
CA ALA A 235 -17.64 -15.96 -7.28
C ALA A 235 -18.04 -14.80 -6.37
N ASN A 236 -18.75 -15.07 -5.28
CA ASN A 236 -19.10 -14.07 -4.28
C ASN A 236 -17.87 -13.50 -3.54
N ILE A 237 -16.86 -14.34 -3.27
CA ILE A 237 -15.56 -13.89 -2.74
C ILE A 237 -14.86 -12.94 -3.73
N LEU A 238 -14.81 -13.30 -5.01
CA LEU A 238 -14.17 -12.49 -6.04
C LEU A 238 -14.91 -11.15 -6.28
N LEU A 239 -16.24 -11.16 -6.29
CA LEU A 239 -17.05 -9.95 -6.36
C LEU A 239 -16.79 -9.01 -5.17
N HIS A 240 -16.63 -9.57 -3.97
CA HIS A 240 -16.22 -8.77 -2.81
C HIS A 240 -14.80 -8.21 -2.99
N GLY A 241 -13.88 -8.96 -3.59
CA GLY A 241 -12.55 -8.47 -3.96
C GLY A 241 -12.62 -7.24 -4.87
N LEU A 242 -13.45 -7.27 -5.91
CA LEU A 242 -13.69 -6.12 -6.77
C LEU A 242 -14.25 -4.92 -5.98
N ARG A 243 -15.20 -5.16 -5.07
CA ARG A 243 -15.76 -4.11 -4.22
C ARG A 243 -14.69 -3.49 -3.30
N THR A 244 -13.84 -4.30 -2.68
CA THR A 244 -12.71 -3.85 -1.87
C THR A 244 -11.72 -3.02 -2.70
N SER A 245 -11.38 -3.46 -3.91
CA SER A 245 -10.53 -2.69 -4.83
C SER A 245 -11.16 -1.36 -5.28
N LEU A 246 -12.48 -1.30 -5.43
CA LEU A 246 -13.17 -0.04 -5.72
C LEU A 246 -13.14 0.91 -4.51
N GLY A 247 -13.24 0.39 -3.29
CA GLY A 247 -13.08 1.17 -2.05
C GLY A 247 -11.66 1.71 -1.86
N ASP A 248 -10.65 1.00 -2.35
CA ASP A 248 -9.28 1.51 -2.47
C ASP A 248 -9.20 2.63 -3.51
N GLY A 249 -9.42 2.32 -4.79
CA GLY A 249 -9.15 3.25 -5.89
C GLY A 249 -10.04 4.49 -5.89
N TRP A 250 -11.35 4.33 -5.66
CA TRP A 250 -12.31 5.45 -5.58
C TRP A 250 -12.51 5.98 -4.17
N GLY A 251 -11.85 5.39 -3.17
CA GLY A 251 -11.87 5.85 -1.80
C GLY A 251 -10.46 6.23 -1.36
N GLY A 252 -9.80 5.37 -0.59
CA GLY A 252 -8.53 5.66 0.08
C GLY A 252 -7.49 6.36 -0.81
N SER A 253 -7.20 5.80 -1.99
CA SER A 253 -6.22 6.33 -2.94
C SER A 253 -6.62 7.68 -3.55
N MET A 254 -7.89 7.83 -3.95
CA MET A 254 -8.37 9.08 -4.55
C MET A 254 -8.44 10.21 -3.52
N MET A 255 -8.87 9.90 -2.30
CA MET A 255 -8.88 10.86 -1.20
C MET A 255 -7.46 11.27 -0.80
N ALA A 256 -6.52 10.32 -0.70
CA ALA A 256 -5.10 10.60 -0.47
C ALA A 256 -4.55 11.59 -1.50
N THR A 257 -4.81 11.33 -2.78
CA THR A 257 -4.36 12.19 -3.90
C THR A 257 -4.98 13.58 -3.79
N ASP A 258 -6.30 13.66 -3.59
CA ASP A 258 -6.99 14.93 -3.59
C ASP A 258 -6.61 15.83 -2.42
N ILE A 259 -6.43 15.24 -1.24
CA ILE A 259 -6.05 16.01 -0.04
C ILE A 259 -4.55 16.29 0.03
N SER A 260 -3.70 15.44 -0.56
CA SER A 260 -2.29 15.77 -0.76
C SER A 260 -2.14 17.07 -1.55
N ASP A 261 -2.86 17.21 -2.66
CA ASP A 261 -2.82 18.43 -3.48
C ASP A 261 -3.34 19.65 -2.70
N VAL A 262 -4.32 19.49 -1.81
CA VAL A 262 -4.82 20.59 -0.94
C VAL A 262 -3.74 21.04 0.06
N LEU A 263 -3.00 20.10 0.64
CA LEU A 263 -1.96 20.37 1.66
C LEU A 263 -0.60 20.75 1.06
N PHE A 264 -0.28 20.27 -0.14
CA PHE A 264 1.06 20.34 -0.73
C PHE A 264 1.10 20.93 -2.14
N LYS A 265 -0.02 21.50 -2.60
CA LYS A 265 -0.26 22.12 -3.91
C LYS A 265 -0.49 21.10 -5.02
N THR A 266 -1.49 21.35 -5.86
CA THR A 266 -1.69 20.59 -7.10
C THR A 266 -0.41 20.64 -7.96
N PRO A 267 0.14 19.48 -8.40
CA PRO A 267 1.34 19.44 -9.21
C PRO A 267 1.24 20.22 -10.52
N GLU A 268 2.32 20.90 -10.89
CA GLU A 268 2.50 21.63 -12.14
C GLU A 268 3.65 21.01 -12.96
N ILE A 269 3.72 21.31 -14.26
CA ILE A 269 4.81 20.83 -15.11
C ILE A 269 6.15 21.35 -14.56
N ASN A 270 7.08 20.43 -14.29
CA ASN A 270 8.40 20.73 -13.75
C ASN A 270 9.48 19.82 -14.35
N GLU A 271 10.75 20.18 -14.10
CA GLU A 271 11.92 19.39 -14.49
C GLU A 271 12.59 18.79 -13.25
N SER A 272 13.07 17.56 -13.36
CA SER A 272 13.83 16.88 -12.31
C SER A 272 14.82 15.88 -12.93
N THR A 273 15.63 15.24 -12.10
CA THR A 273 16.58 14.20 -12.51
C THR A 273 16.34 12.93 -11.69
N VAL A 274 16.60 11.78 -12.29
CA VAL A 274 16.37 10.45 -11.70
C VAL A 274 17.59 9.57 -11.94
N ASN A 275 17.71 8.47 -11.19
CA ASN A 275 18.82 7.51 -11.08
C ASN A 275 19.85 7.84 -9.98
N LEU A 276 20.84 6.97 -9.80
CA LEU A 276 21.86 7.10 -8.76
C LEU A 276 22.83 8.28 -8.94
N GLY A 277 22.86 8.87 -10.14
CA GLY A 277 23.66 10.06 -10.45
C GLY A 277 23.17 11.34 -9.74
N VAL A 278 21.99 11.31 -9.11
CA VAL A 278 21.51 12.43 -8.27
C VAL A 278 22.30 12.55 -6.95
N VAL A 279 23.00 11.48 -6.54
CA VAL A 279 23.81 11.46 -5.31
C VAL A 279 25.10 12.23 -5.51
N LYS A 280 25.40 13.18 -4.62
CA LYS A 280 26.57 14.05 -4.71
C LYS A 280 27.54 13.81 -3.56
N LYS A 281 28.81 13.58 -3.88
CA LYS A 281 29.87 13.25 -2.89
C LYS A 281 30.12 14.38 -1.88
N ASP A 282 29.94 15.62 -2.29
CA ASP A 282 30.17 16.84 -1.51
C ASP A 282 28.90 17.36 -0.82
N HIS A 283 27.80 16.59 -0.83
CA HIS A 283 26.53 16.94 -0.19
C HIS A 283 26.17 15.92 0.91
N VAL A 284 25.35 16.37 1.85
CA VAL A 284 24.59 15.45 2.72
C VAL A 284 23.44 14.88 1.88
N ASN A 285 23.51 13.59 1.56
CA ASN A 285 22.48 12.92 0.78
C ASN A 285 21.42 12.34 1.72
N ILE A 286 20.20 12.88 1.68
CA ILE A 286 19.06 12.42 2.48
C ILE A 286 18.12 11.64 1.57
N ALA A 287 18.00 10.32 1.79
CA ALA A 287 17.08 9.48 1.04
C ALA A 287 15.71 9.46 1.75
N LEU A 288 14.70 10.05 1.11
CA LEU A 288 13.31 9.95 1.54
C LEU A 288 12.68 8.73 0.88
N HIS A 289 12.39 7.71 1.68
CA HIS A 289 11.79 6.46 1.22
C HIS A 289 10.54 6.15 2.04
N GLY A 290 9.48 5.70 1.36
CA GLY A 290 8.16 5.50 1.94
C GLY A 290 7.09 6.00 0.97
N HIS A 291 5.91 6.34 1.50
CA HIS A 291 4.75 6.69 0.69
C HIS A 291 4.09 8.01 1.10
N ASN A 292 4.05 8.35 2.40
CA ASN A 292 3.24 9.46 2.87
C ASN A 292 3.97 10.81 2.75
N PRO A 293 3.47 11.76 1.93
CA PRO A 293 4.08 13.08 1.76
C PRO A 293 4.06 13.93 3.03
N VAL A 294 3.19 13.62 4.01
CA VAL A 294 3.12 14.30 5.30
C VAL A 294 4.51 14.42 5.95
N LEU A 295 5.33 13.37 5.87
CA LEU A 295 6.72 13.42 6.37
C LEU A 295 7.69 14.07 5.38
N SER A 296 7.71 13.62 4.13
CA SER A 296 8.74 14.04 3.17
C SER A 296 8.70 15.53 2.87
N GLU A 297 7.49 16.11 2.79
CA GLU A 297 7.31 17.55 2.59
C GLU A 297 7.88 18.38 3.73
N MET A 298 7.74 17.90 4.97
CA MET A 298 8.31 18.59 6.13
C MET A 298 9.83 18.50 6.16
N VAL A 299 10.42 17.38 5.71
CA VAL A 299 11.88 17.27 5.58
C VAL A 299 12.41 18.21 4.50
N VAL A 300 11.69 18.40 3.39
CA VAL A 300 12.07 19.34 2.33
C VAL A 300 12.00 20.79 2.80
N ARG A 301 11.07 21.14 3.69
CA ARG A 301 10.90 22.50 4.24
C ARG A 301 11.87 22.85 5.37
N ALA A 302 12.46 21.87 6.04
CA ALA A 302 13.33 22.04 7.22
C ALA A 302 14.74 22.53 6.86
#